data_AF-A0A3B0SPH2-F1
#
_entry.id   AF-A0A3B0SPH2-F1
#
_cell.length_a   1.000
_cell.length_b   1.000
_cell.length_c   1.000
_cell.angle_alpha   90.00
_cell.angle_beta   90.00
_cell.angle_gamma   90.00
#
_symmetry.space_group_name_H-M   'P 1'
#
loop_
_entity.id
_entity.type
_entity.pdbx_description
1 polymer ?
#
loop_
_entity_poly.entity_id
_entity_poly.type
_entity_poly.pdbx_seq_one_letter_code
_entity_poly.pdbx_strand_id
1 'polypeptide(L)'
;MSLDPITLSVIQAGLQQVCDEMDLSFSRAAFSPVIAEANDRSDGIYDATDGALIAQGAGGLPVFVGTMQYSTRTLISMIAEGRVAAPKPGDIYIVNDPYLGGTHLMDVRFARPYYRNGALYCWLSNTGHWPDTGGAVPGGFSASATSVEQEGLRLPPVRLFKEGVMDDEIYAIICSNIRVADQRIGDVKAQAAALEMGAVGLDRLMDRYGDATVTQAIAELRRRAATQMRAFIAGIPKGAHKSVAWVDSDGVVDEPLEIRLTVTRQGDDLMFDFTGSSLPCKGPMNSVRATTLSSVYLAMRHIFPEVPISAGAFEPLHVTGIAGTFLDATYPRPVSGCAAEVSQRIAEAVFAALVEALPDRVTAAPAGTSGNFALGGHDPEKGRDFVMYQLSGGGYGGNADTDGLSNGCSTIGISKAPPVEIMEQAFPVLYHRYALREGSGGAGAQR
;
A
#
# COMPACT_ATOMS: atom_id res chain seq x y z
N MET A 1 8.89 12.76 -32.92
CA MET A 1 7.59 12.42 -33.54
C MET A 1 6.66 12.02 -32.41
N SER A 2 5.40 12.44 -32.44
CA SER A 2 4.41 11.96 -31.47
C SER A 2 4.24 10.46 -31.64
N LEU A 3 4.34 9.67 -30.56
CA LEU A 3 3.88 8.29 -30.55
C LEU A 3 2.42 8.24 -31.01
N ASP A 4 2.06 7.28 -31.86
CA ASP A 4 0.67 7.13 -32.25
C ASP A 4 -0.16 6.63 -31.05
N PRO A 5 -1.44 7.04 -30.93
CA PRO A 5 -2.26 6.69 -29.76
C PRO A 5 -2.50 5.19 -29.57
N ILE A 6 -2.46 4.40 -30.65
CA ILE A 6 -2.69 2.95 -30.58
C ILE A 6 -1.48 2.31 -29.92
N THR A 7 -0.27 2.59 -30.41
CA THR A 7 0.98 2.10 -29.82
C THR A 7 1.10 2.50 -28.35
N LEU A 8 0.78 3.75 -28.01
CA LEU A 8 0.81 4.20 -26.62
C LEU A 8 -0.13 3.37 -25.72
N SER A 9 -1.37 3.13 -26.17
CA SER A 9 -2.36 2.36 -25.41
C SER A 9 -1.95 0.89 -25.26
N VAL A 10 -1.36 0.31 -26.30
CA VAL A 10 -0.85 -1.07 -26.25
C VAL A 10 0.37 -1.20 -25.32
N ILE A 11 1.29 -0.23 -25.33
CA ILE A 11 2.42 -0.23 -24.39
C ILE A 11 1.93 -0.02 -22.96
N GLN A 12 0.95 0.86 -22.72
CA GLN A 12 0.32 1.02 -21.40
C GLN A 12 -0.27 -0.30 -20.88
N ALA A 13 -1.06 -0.98 -21.72
CA ALA A 13 -1.61 -2.29 -21.38
C ALA A 13 -0.51 -3.35 -21.18
N GLY A 14 0.57 -3.28 -21.96
CA GLY A 14 1.74 -4.16 -21.81
C GLY A 14 2.46 -3.96 -20.48
N LEU A 15 2.71 -2.71 -20.06
CA LEU A 15 3.30 -2.40 -18.76
C LEU A 15 2.41 -2.88 -17.61
N GLN A 16 1.10 -2.67 -17.72
CA GLN A 16 0.12 -3.20 -16.77
C GLN A 16 0.15 -4.73 -16.71
N GLN A 17 0.18 -5.39 -17.87
CA GLN A 17 0.25 -6.85 -17.96
C GLN A 17 1.51 -7.40 -17.29
N VAL A 18 2.67 -6.73 -17.44
CA VAL A 18 3.88 -7.15 -16.71
C VAL A 18 3.63 -7.18 -15.21
N CYS A 19 3.04 -6.13 -14.64
CA CYS A 19 2.72 -6.10 -13.22
C CYS A 19 1.64 -7.12 -12.82
N ASP A 20 0.64 -7.36 -13.67
CA ASP A 20 -0.41 -8.36 -13.41
C ASP A 20 0.15 -9.79 -13.41
N GLU A 21 1.16 -10.07 -14.23
CA GLU A 21 1.89 -11.34 -14.21
C GLU A 21 2.75 -11.50 -12.94
N MET A 22 3.36 -10.42 -12.45
CA MET A 22 4.05 -10.40 -11.15
C MET A 22 3.08 -10.71 -10.01
N ASP A 23 1.95 -10.00 -9.96
CA ASP A 23 0.86 -10.17 -9.01
C ASP A 23 0.39 -11.64 -8.94
N LEU A 24 0.12 -12.24 -10.11
CA LEU A 24 -0.34 -13.62 -10.21
C LEU A 24 0.72 -14.60 -9.72
N SER A 25 1.99 -14.41 -10.13
CA SER A 25 3.11 -15.24 -9.69
C SER A 25 3.28 -15.16 -8.17
N PHE A 26 3.16 -13.97 -7.60
CA PHE A 26 3.32 -13.75 -6.17
C PHE A 26 2.23 -14.47 -5.37
N SER A 27 0.95 -14.26 -5.70
CA SER A 27 -0.16 -14.96 -5.02
C SER A 27 -0.05 -16.48 -5.13
N ARG A 28 0.36 -17.01 -6.29
CA ARG A 28 0.37 -18.46 -6.53
C ARG A 28 1.55 -19.18 -5.89
N ALA A 29 2.66 -18.49 -5.64
CA ALA A 29 3.86 -19.05 -5.03
C ALA A 29 3.94 -18.84 -3.52
N ALA A 30 3.16 -17.91 -2.96
CA ALA A 30 3.16 -17.61 -1.53
C ALA A 30 2.64 -18.79 -0.69
N PHE A 31 3.21 -18.94 0.51
CA PHE A 31 2.83 -19.96 1.48
C PHE A 31 1.81 -19.42 2.47
N SER A 32 1.88 -18.13 2.80
CA SER A 32 0.92 -17.50 3.72
C SER A 32 -0.45 -17.31 3.06
N PRO A 33 -1.56 -17.73 3.72
CA PRO A 33 -2.91 -17.39 3.26
C PRO A 33 -3.16 -15.88 3.10
N VAL A 34 -2.41 -15.05 3.82
CA VAL A 34 -2.50 -13.58 3.74
C VAL A 34 -2.15 -13.07 2.34
N ILE A 35 -1.18 -13.71 1.67
CA ILE A 35 -0.79 -13.35 0.30
C ILE A 35 -1.52 -14.23 -0.70
N ALA A 36 -1.56 -15.55 -0.46
CA ALA A 36 -2.08 -16.52 -1.43
C ALA A 36 -3.60 -16.44 -1.63
N GLU A 37 -4.35 -16.18 -0.56
CA GLU A 37 -5.82 -16.15 -0.59
C GLU A 37 -6.36 -14.72 -0.46
N ALA A 38 -5.83 -13.95 0.51
CA ALA A 38 -6.29 -12.59 0.76
C ALA A 38 -5.73 -11.55 -0.22
N ASN A 39 -4.62 -11.83 -0.92
CA ASN A 39 -3.93 -10.90 -1.83
C ASN A 39 -3.45 -9.59 -1.17
N ASP A 40 -3.03 -9.66 0.10
CA ASP A 40 -2.41 -8.51 0.79
C ASP A 40 -0.96 -8.31 0.30
N ARG A 41 -0.85 -7.77 -0.92
CA ARG A 41 0.39 -7.56 -1.66
C ARG A 41 0.22 -6.46 -2.72
N SER A 42 1.31 -6.06 -3.37
CA SER A 42 1.29 -5.26 -4.60
C SER A 42 2.63 -5.34 -5.33
N ASP A 43 2.59 -5.35 -6.66
CA ASP A 43 3.76 -5.33 -7.54
C ASP A 43 3.71 -4.12 -8.50
N GLY A 44 4.86 -3.53 -8.79
CA GLY A 44 4.94 -2.36 -9.67
C GLY A 44 6.29 -2.09 -10.30
N ILE A 45 6.27 -1.21 -11.29
CA ILE A 45 7.43 -0.69 -12.03
C ILE A 45 7.63 0.77 -11.63
N TYR A 46 8.86 1.15 -11.31
CA TYR A 46 9.22 2.46 -10.80
C TYR A 46 10.42 3.05 -11.56
N ASP A 47 10.42 4.35 -11.78
CA ASP A 47 11.48 5.04 -12.51
C ASP A 47 12.86 4.87 -11.84
N ALA A 48 13.91 4.73 -12.64
CA ALA A 48 15.27 4.50 -12.16
C ALA A 48 15.85 5.67 -11.34
N THR A 49 15.39 6.90 -11.60
CA THR A 49 16.00 8.13 -11.09
C THR A 49 15.20 8.70 -9.93
N ASP A 50 13.89 8.89 -10.09
CA ASP A 50 13.05 9.57 -9.09
C ASP A 50 12.13 8.60 -8.31
N GLY A 51 12.17 7.30 -8.65
CA GLY A 51 11.33 6.27 -8.04
C GLY A 51 9.84 6.42 -8.33
N ALA A 52 9.45 7.27 -9.29
CA ALA A 52 8.05 7.51 -9.64
C ALA A 52 7.37 6.23 -10.15
N LEU A 53 6.12 6.01 -9.72
CA LEU A 53 5.30 4.90 -10.21
C LEU A 53 5.04 5.02 -11.71
N ILE A 54 5.47 4.00 -12.46
CA ILE A 54 5.21 3.85 -13.90
C ILE A 54 3.92 3.05 -14.12
N ALA A 55 3.82 1.87 -13.51
CA ALA A 55 2.65 0.99 -13.56
C ALA A 55 2.59 0.10 -12.30
N GLN A 56 1.39 -0.34 -11.92
CA GLN A 56 1.15 -1.22 -10.77
C GLN A 56 0.14 -2.28 -11.15
N GLY A 57 0.31 -3.51 -10.65
CA GLY A 57 -0.62 -4.62 -10.89
C GLY A 57 -2.03 -4.33 -10.39
N ALA A 58 -3.03 -4.80 -11.13
CA ALA A 58 -4.44 -4.58 -10.83
C ALA A 58 -4.92 -5.38 -9.61
N GLY A 59 -4.18 -6.43 -9.22
CA GLY A 59 -4.43 -7.24 -8.03
C GLY A 59 -3.69 -6.74 -6.78
N GLY A 60 -2.90 -5.66 -6.89
CA GLY A 60 -2.20 -5.06 -5.76
C GLY A 60 -3.06 -4.11 -4.93
N LEU A 61 -2.78 -3.99 -3.62
CA LEU A 61 -3.57 -3.08 -2.76
C LEU A 61 -3.39 -1.61 -3.15
N PRO A 62 -4.49 -0.84 -3.26
CA PRO A 62 -4.44 0.57 -3.60
C PRO A 62 -3.63 1.45 -2.65
N VAL A 63 -3.50 1.12 -1.35
CA VAL A 63 -2.63 1.88 -0.43
C VAL A 63 -1.17 1.91 -0.87
N PHE A 64 -0.72 0.92 -1.65
CA PHE A 64 0.64 0.85 -2.17
C PHE A 64 0.90 1.77 -3.38
N VAL A 65 -0.16 2.31 -3.99
CA VAL A 65 -0.09 3.23 -5.14
C VAL A 65 0.81 4.42 -4.85
N GLY A 66 0.64 5.04 -3.68
CA GLY A 66 1.47 6.16 -3.24
C GLY A 66 2.71 5.71 -2.46
N THR A 67 2.61 4.71 -1.59
CA THR A 67 3.72 4.40 -0.65
C THR A 67 4.95 3.84 -1.36
N MET A 68 4.78 2.96 -2.34
CA MET A 68 5.90 2.24 -2.96
C MET A 68 6.82 3.12 -3.82
N GLN A 69 6.30 4.19 -4.41
CA GLN A 69 7.16 5.18 -5.08
C GLN A 69 8.02 5.96 -4.06
N TYR A 70 7.51 6.24 -2.85
CA TYR A 70 8.34 6.83 -1.79
C TYR A 70 9.37 5.84 -1.28
N SER A 71 9.00 4.58 -1.06
CA SER A 71 9.94 3.51 -0.69
C SER A 71 11.10 3.41 -1.70
N THR A 72 10.78 3.34 -2.99
CA THR A 72 11.77 3.23 -4.06
C THR A 72 12.63 4.49 -4.14
N ARG A 73 12.03 5.69 -4.07
CA ARG A 73 12.76 6.96 -4.03
C ARG A 73 13.71 7.06 -2.85
N THR A 74 13.27 6.64 -1.66
CA THR A 74 14.12 6.63 -0.45
C THR A 74 15.31 5.70 -0.62
N LEU A 75 15.10 4.49 -1.17
CA LEU A 75 16.20 3.58 -1.49
C LEU A 75 17.20 4.23 -2.46
N ILE A 76 16.72 4.82 -3.56
CA ILE A 76 17.57 5.51 -4.54
C ILE A 76 18.39 6.63 -3.87
N SER A 77 17.76 7.47 -3.04
CA SER A 77 18.43 8.55 -2.30
C SER A 77 19.52 7.99 -1.39
N MET A 78 19.22 6.94 -0.62
CA MET A 78 20.19 6.34 0.30
C MET A 78 21.37 5.68 -0.43
N ILE A 79 21.15 5.13 -1.63
CA ILE A 79 22.22 4.64 -2.50
C ILE A 79 23.10 5.80 -2.98
N ALA A 80 22.49 6.89 -3.47
CA ALA A 80 23.21 8.07 -3.95
C ALA A 80 24.01 8.76 -2.82
N GLU A 81 23.49 8.74 -1.59
CA GLU A 81 24.15 9.21 -0.37
C GLU A 81 25.27 8.27 0.13
N GLY A 82 25.42 7.09 -0.47
CA GLY A 82 26.40 6.08 -0.03
C GLY A 82 26.06 5.38 1.28
N ARG A 83 24.83 5.55 1.79
CA ARG A 83 24.33 4.90 3.01
C ARG A 83 23.88 3.46 2.77
N VAL A 84 23.53 3.14 1.52
CA VAL A 84 23.17 1.80 1.06
C VAL A 84 24.09 1.46 -0.11
N ALA A 85 24.57 0.22 -0.16
CA ALA A 85 25.45 -0.22 -1.23
C ALA A 85 24.75 -0.11 -2.61
N ALA A 86 25.48 0.36 -3.62
CA ALA A 86 24.98 0.46 -4.97
C ALA A 86 24.58 -0.92 -5.55
N PRO A 87 23.53 -0.95 -6.39
CA PRO A 87 23.02 -2.20 -6.95
C PRO A 87 23.98 -2.81 -7.96
N LYS A 88 23.95 -4.14 -8.04
CA LYS A 88 24.44 -4.93 -9.17
C LYS A 88 23.28 -5.68 -9.84
N PRO A 89 23.42 -6.11 -11.10
CA PRO A 89 22.46 -7.01 -11.71
C PRO A 89 22.19 -8.25 -10.85
N GLY A 90 20.92 -8.56 -10.60
CA GLY A 90 20.49 -9.69 -9.76
C GLY A 90 20.44 -9.40 -8.26
N ASP A 91 20.83 -8.21 -7.79
CA ASP A 91 20.61 -7.82 -6.39
C ASP A 91 19.11 -7.63 -6.11
N ILE A 92 18.67 -7.95 -4.90
CA ILE A 92 17.32 -7.60 -4.41
C ILE A 92 17.45 -7.03 -3.01
N TYR A 93 16.91 -5.82 -2.81
CA TYR A 93 16.85 -5.16 -1.52
C TYR A 93 15.60 -5.60 -0.77
N ILE A 94 15.71 -5.82 0.53
CA ILE A 94 14.59 -5.97 1.47
C ILE A 94 14.53 -4.74 2.37
N VAL A 95 13.32 -4.26 2.67
CA VAL A 95 13.07 -3.18 3.64
C VAL A 95 11.67 -3.35 4.22
N ASN A 96 11.50 -3.13 5.52
CA ASN A 96 10.17 -2.98 6.11
C ASN A 96 10.06 -1.76 7.04
N ASP A 97 11.13 -0.99 7.22
CA ASP A 97 11.11 0.23 8.04
C ASP A 97 10.06 1.23 7.52
N PRO A 98 8.97 1.50 8.27
CA PRO A 98 7.84 2.28 7.80
C PRO A 98 8.21 3.75 7.59
N TYR A 99 9.20 4.28 8.33
CA TYR A 99 9.66 5.66 8.18
C TYR A 99 10.47 5.87 6.90
N LEU A 100 10.87 4.79 6.22
CA LEU A 100 11.57 4.80 4.95
C LEU A 100 10.60 4.47 3.79
N GLY A 101 9.45 5.13 3.76
CA GLY A 101 8.50 5.06 2.65
C GLY A 101 7.47 3.92 2.70
N GLY A 102 7.15 3.38 3.90
CA GLY A 102 6.25 2.26 4.07
C GLY A 102 4.92 2.61 4.76
N THR A 103 4.34 1.61 5.41
CA THR A 103 3.07 1.61 6.15
C THR A 103 3.31 1.19 7.59
N HIS A 104 3.61 -0.09 7.82
CA HIS A 104 3.96 -0.72 9.10
C HIS A 104 4.92 -1.90 8.88
N LEU A 105 5.44 -2.49 9.96
CA LEU A 105 6.50 -3.51 9.89
C LEU A 105 6.11 -4.83 9.21
N MET A 106 4.83 -5.20 9.18
CA MET A 106 4.40 -6.43 8.49
C MET A 106 4.46 -6.29 6.96
N ASP A 107 4.51 -5.08 6.42
CA ASP A 107 4.55 -4.85 4.97
C ASP A 107 6.00 -4.85 4.50
N VAL A 108 6.48 -6.04 4.15
CA VAL A 108 7.88 -6.28 3.76
C VAL A 108 8.03 -6.06 2.27
N ARG A 109 8.89 -5.09 1.93
CA ARG A 109 9.08 -4.58 0.58
C ARG A 109 10.36 -5.09 -0.03
N PHE A 110 10.29 -5.58 -1.26
CA PHE A 110 11.45 -5.90 -2.07
C PHE A 110 11.61 -4.89 -3.22
N ALA A 111 12.85 -4.57 -3.55
CA ALA A 111 13.17 -3.74 -4.71
C ALA A 111 14.33 -4.37 -5.49
N ARG A 112 14.11 -4.62 -6.78
CA ARG A 112 15.08 -5.19 -7.72
C ARG A 112 15.41 -4.18 -8.81
N PRO A 113 16.69 -3.88 -9.04
CA PRO A 113 17.12 -3.08 -10.18
C PRO A 113 16.97 -3.89 -11.47
N TYR A 114 16.27 -3.35 -12.45
CA TYR A 114 16.17 -3.92 -13.79
C TYR A 114 17.18 -3.24 -14.73
N TYR A 115 18.15 -4.02 -15.20
CA TYR A 115 19.19 -3.53 -16.11
C TYR A 115 18.84 -3.86 -17.56
N ARG A 116 19.04 -2.89 -18.45
CA ARG A 116 18.90 -3.06 -19.91
C ARG A 116 20.13 -2.44 -20.58
N ASN A 117 20.79 -3.19 -21.47
CA ASN A 117 22.00 -2.77 -22.17
C ASN A 117 23.12 -2.23 -21.24
N GLY A 118 23.29 -2.84 -20.07
CA GLY A 118 24.32 -2.47 -19.09
C GLY A 118 24.00 -1.23 -18.24
N ALA A 119 22.81 -0.65 -18.37
CA ALA A 119 22.37 0.47 -17.54
C ALA A 119 21.12 0.10 -16.72
N LEU A 120 20.98 0.69 -15.52
CA LEU A 120 19.77 0.60 -14.73
C LEU A 120 18.63 1.33 -15.46
N TYR A 121 17.61 0.60 -15.90
CA TYR A 121 16.50 1.15 -16.69
C TYR A 121 15.31 1.54 -15.81
N CYS A 122 14.95 0.69 -14.85
CA CYS A 122 13.90 0.93 -13.87
C CYS A 122 14.09 0.07 -12.62
N TRP A 123 13.24 0.25 -11.63
CA TRP A 123 13.10 -0.65 -10.48
C TRP A 123 11.81 -1.45 -10.59
N LEU A 124 11.90 -2.74 -10.31
CA LEU A 124 10.76 -3.59 -10.03
C LEU A 124 10.65 -3.68 -8.52
N SER A 125 9.51 -3.32 -7.94
CA SER A 125 9.34 -3.39 -6.49
C SER A 125 8.01 -4.03 -6.14
N ASN A 126 7.98 -4.73 -5.01
CA ASN A 126 6.76 -5.30 -4.47
C ASN A 126 6.70 -5.23 -2.95
N THR A 127 5.50 -5.42 -2.42
CA THR A 127 5.22 -5.57 -0.98
C THR A 127 4.41 -6.83 -0.77
N GLY A 128 4.71 -7.58 0.27
CA GLY A 128 3.80 -8.59 0.81
C GLY A 128 3.62 -8.41 2.31
N HIS A 129 2.38 -8.60 2.78
CA HIS A 129 2.10 -8.61 4.20
C HIS A 129 2.56 -9.94 4.81
N TRP A 130 3.56 -9.88 5.67
CA TRP A 130 4.03 -11.03 6.44
C TRP A 130 3.23 -11.13 7.73
N PRO A 131 2.62 -12.28 8.04
CA PRO A 131 1.76 -12.46 9.22
C PRO A 131 2.51 -12.29 10.54
N ASP A 132 3.84 -12.32 10.56
CA ASP A 132 4.64 -12.12 11.76
C ASP A 132 6.03 -11.62 11.39
N THR A 133 6.49 -10.57 12.08
CA THR A 133 7.90 -10.15 12.10
C THR A 133 8.45 -10.07 13.53
N GLY A 134 7.80 -10.73 14.49
CA GLY A 134 8.12 -10.67 15.91
C GLY A 134 7.28 -9.66 16.69
N GLY A 135 7.90 -8.91 17.59
CA GLY A 135 7.23 -7.89 18.42
C GLY A 135 6.52 -8.47 19.64
N ALA A 136 5.72 -7.65 20.32
CA ALA A 136 5.09 -7.97 21.59
C ALA A 136 3.93 -8.98 21.46
N VAL A 137 3.26 -9.03 20.31
CA VAL A 137 2.11 -9.90 20.06
C VAL A 137 2.25 -10.63 18.71
N PRO A 138 1.66 -11.83 18.55
CA PRO A 138 1.51 -12.46 17.25
C PRO A 138 0.75 -11.55 16.28
N GLY A 139 1.15 -11.50 15.01
CA GLY A 139 0.48 -10.68 14.00
C GLY A 139 1.02 -9.26 13.87
N GLY A 140 1.80 -8.77 14.84
CA GLY A 140 2.42 -7.45 14.78
C GLY A 140 1.51 -6.25 15.09
N PHE A 141 0.20 -6.46 15.27
CA PHE A 141 -0.78 -5.42 15.59
C PHE A 141 -1.02 -5.32 17.10
N SER A 142 -0.05 -4.78 17.84
CA SER A 142 -0.20 -4.54 19.28
C SER A 142 -0.96 -3.23 19.52
N ALA A 143 -2.24 -3.33 19.90
CA ALA A 143 -3.08 -2.17 20.20
C ALA A 143 -2.54 -1.28 21.34
N SER A 144 -1.67 -1.82 22.20
CA SER A 144 -1.04 -1.11 23.32
C SER A 144 0.44 -0.79 23.09
N ALA A 145 0.95 -0.90 21.85
CA ALA A 145 2.33 -0.56 21.55
C ALA A 145 2.58 0.93 21.83
N THR A 146 3.70 1.23 22.49
CA THR A 146 4.16 2.60 22.76
C THR A 146 5.47 2.94 22.05
N SER A 147 6.07 1.95 21.39
CA SER A 147 7.24 2.11 20.52
C SER A 147 7.22 1.07 19.41
N VAL A 148 7.85 1.38 18.27
CA VAL A 148 7.87 0.51 17.07
C VAL A 148 8.58 -0.82 17.31
N GLU A 149 9.51 -0.90 18.26
CA GLU A 149 10.19 -2.15 18.63
C GLU A 149 9.21 -3.19 19.20
N GLN A 150 8.10 -2.74 19.77
CA GLN A 150 7.03 -3.62 20.25
C GLN A 150 6.18 -4.17 19.11
N GLU A 151 6.34 -3.67 17.88
CA GLU A 151 5.56 -4.08 16.71
C GLU A 151 6.27 -5.13 15.85
N GLY A 152 7.60 -5.29 15.97
CA GLY A 152 8.34 -6.29 15.21
C GLY A 152 9.78 -5.92 14.87
N LEU A 153 10.41 -6.80 14.08
CA LEU A 153 11.72 -6.58 13.49
C LEU A 153 11.64 -5.43 12.48
N ARG A 154 12.52 -4.44 12.64
CA ARG A 154 12.67 -3.32 11.71
C ARG A 154 13.95 -3.45 10.89
N LEU A 155 13.80 -3.59 9.58
CA LEU A 155 14.84 -3.77 8.59
C LEU A 155 15.04 -2.48 7.80
N PRO A 156 16.23 -1.86 7.87
CA PRO A 156 16.61 -0.85 6.89
C PRO A 156 16.82 -1.52 5.51
N PRO A 157 16.98 -0.74 4.43
CA PRO A 157 17.24 -1.31 3.11
C PRO A 157 18.59 -2.03 3.08
N VAL A 158 18.55 -3.35 2.91
CA VAL A 158 19.72 -4.21 2.79
C VAL A 158 19.55 -5.17 1.63
N ARG A 159 20.65 -5.60 0.99
CA ARG A 159 20.61 -6.57 -0.11
C ARG A 159 20.43 -7.98 0.47
N LEU A 160 19.21 -8.51 0.38
CA LEU A 160 18.91 -9.89 0.77
C LEU A 160 19.35 -10.87 -0.31
N PHE A 161 19.23 -10.50 -1.59
CA PHE A 161 19.84 -11.26 -2.69
C PHE A 161 21.00 -10.45 -3.25
N LYS A 162 22.14 -11.10 -3.43
CA LYS A 162 23.38 -10.54 -3.98
C LYS A 162 23.70 -11.30 -5.25
N GLU A 163 23.59 -10.63 -6.40
CA GLU A 163 23.87 -11.21 -7.72
C GLU A 163 23.10 -12.53 -7.95
N GLY A 164 21.83 -12.58 -7.53
CA GLY A 164 20.94 -13.74 -7.66
C GLY A 164 21.01 -14.78 -6.54
N VAL A 165 21.91 -14.62 -5.57
CA VAL A 165 22.08 -15.56 -4.44
C VAL A 165 21.55 -14.93 -3.14
N MET A 166 20.69 -15.64 -2.42
CA MET A 166 20.18 -15.18 -1.13
C MET A 166 21.31 -15.16 -0.07
N ASP A 167 21.32 -14.13 0.75
CA ASP A 167 22.24 -13.98 1.87
C ASP A 167 21.69 -14.73 3.09
N ASP A 168 22.30 -15.86 3.40
CA ASP A 168 21.89 -16.72 4.51
C ASP A 168 22.10 -16.08 5.88
N GLU A 169 23.04 -15.14 6.03
CA GLU A 169 23.29 -14.46 7.31
C GLU A 169 22.16 -13.47 7.62
N ILE A 170 21.78 -12.64 6.63
CA ILE A 170 20.64 -11.72 6.77
C ILE A 170 19.35 -12.52 6.97
N TYR A 171 19.16 -13.59 6.19
CA TYR A 171 17.99 -14.44 6.32
C TYR A 171 17.89 -15.10 7.70
N ALA A 172 19.02 -15.55 8.27
CA ALA A 172 19.06 -16.10 9.63
C ALA A 172 18.68 -15.08 10.71
N ILE A 173 19.12 -13.82 10.57
CA ILE A 173 18.72 -12.72 11.48
C ILE A 173 17.20 -12.52 11.42
N ILE A 174 16.62 -12.49 10.22
CA ILE A 174 15.18 -12.34 10.02
C ILE A 174 14.44 -13.50 10.70
N CYS A 175 14.81 -14.74 10.39
CA CYS A 175 14.17 -15.92 10.96
C CYS A 175 14.23 -15.96 12.50
N SER A 176 15.33 -15.50 13.08
CA SER A 176 15.50 -15.47 14.54
C SER A 176 14.53 -14.54 15.27
N ASN A 177 13.86 -13.65 14.55
CA ASN A 177 12.89 -12.71 15.11
C ASN A 177 11.43 -13.06 14.76
N ILE A 178 11.19 -14.16 14.04
CA ILE A 178 9.85 -14.55 13.57
C ILE A 178 9.38 -15.80 14.32
N ARG A 179 8.13 -15.80 14.80
CA ARG A 179 7.56 -16.93 15.55
C ARG A 179 7.43 -18.21 14.71
N VAL A 180 7.04 -18.08 13.45
CA VAL A 180 6.83 -19.21 12.51
C VAL A 180 7.73 -19.03 11.28
N ALA A 181 9.03 -19.14 11.50
CA ALA A 181 10.05 -18.84 10.50
C ALA A 181 10.10 -19.85 9.33
N ASP A 182 9.84 -21.13 9.59
CA ASP A 182 10.02 -22.22 8.61
C ASP A 182 9.21 -22.04 7.30
N GLN A 183 8.09 -21.32 7.38
CA GLN A 183 7.24 -21.05 6.23
C GLN A 183 7.64 -19.76 5.49
N ARG A 184 8.42 -18.88 6.13
CA ARG A 184 8.78 -17.56 5.58
C ARG A 184 9.64 -17.66 4.34
N ILE A 185 10.42 -18.74 4.19
CA ILE A 185 11.23 -18.96 2.98
C ILE A 185 10.35 -19.00 1.72
N GLY A 186 9.13 -19.53 1.83
CA GLY A 186 8.17 -19.59 0.73
C GLY A 186 7.80 -18.19 0.25
N ASP A 187 7.39 -17.31 1.18
CA ASP A 187 6.98 -15.94 0.85
C ASP A 187 8.16 -15.08 0.36
N VAL A 188 9.35 -15.23 0.94
CA VAL A 188 10.59 -14.57 0.47
C VAL A 188 10.91 -14.96 -0.98
N LYS A 189 10.87 -16.27 -1.27
CA LYS A 189 11.13 -16.77 -2.63
C LYS A 189 10.02 -16.37 -3.60
N ALA A 190 8.76 -16.34 -3.15
CA ALA A 190 7.63 -15.88 -3.96
C ALA A 190 7.79 -14.41 -4.36
N GLN A 191 8.18 -13.52 -3.43
CA GLN A 191 8.49 -12.11 -3.73
C GLN A 191 9.61 -11.98 -4.76
N ALA A 192 10.72 -12.69 -4.56
CA ALA A 192 11.86 -12.63 -5.48
C ALA A 192 11.50 -13.18 -6.88
N ALA A 193 10.72 -14.25 -6.95
CA ALA A 193 10.26 -14.85 -8.19
C ALA A 193 9.28 -13.94 -8.96
N ALA A 194 8.37 -13.25 -8.26
CA ALA A 194 7.51 -12.26 -8.88
C ALA A 194 8.31 -11.14 -9.55
N LEU A 195 9.36 -10.63 -8.89
CA LEU A 195 10.27 -9.63 -9.47
C LEU A 195 11.03 -10.15 -10.70
N GLU A 196 11.42 -11.42 -10.71
CA GLU A 196 12.01 -12.06 -11.90
C GLU A 196 11.02 -12.11 -13.07
N MET A 197 9.76 -12.49 -12.80
CA MET A 197 8.71 -12.50 -13.83
C MET A 197 8.48 -11.11 -14.43
N GLY A 198 8.56 -10.06 -13.60
CA GLY A 198 8.52 -8.66 -14.06
C GLY A 198 9.65 -8.33 -15.03
N ALA A 199 10.88 -8.78 -14.75
CA ALA A 199 12.03 -8.55 -15.63
C ALA A 199 11.85 -9.24 -16.99
N VAL A 200 11.43 -10.51 -16.99
CA VAL A 200 11.12 -11.26 -18.22
C VAL A 200 9.98 -10.62 -19.01
N GLY A 201 8.96 -10.09 -18.32
CA GLY A 201 7.87 -9.33 -18.92
C GLY A 201 8.35 -8.06 -19.62
N LEU A 202 9.20 -7.27 -18.95
CA LEU A 202 9.79 -6.07 -19.52
C LEU A 202 10.67 -6.39 -20.73
N ASP A 203 11.52 -7.42 -20.66
CA ASP A 203 12.35 -7.82 -21.81
C ASP A 203 11.49 -8.12 -23.03
N ARG A 204 10.41 -8.91 -22.89
CA ARG A 204 9.48 -9.20 -23.99
C ARG A 204 8.83 -7.95 -24.57
N LEU A 205 8.40 -7.01 -23.72
CA LEU A 205 7.78 -5.76 -24.15
C LEU A 205 8.78 -4.88 -24.90
N MET A 206 9.99 -4.74 -24.36
CA MET A 206 11.05 -3.91 -24.92
C MET A 206 11.64 -4.50 -26.21
N ASP A 207 11.82 -5.82 -26.31
CA ASP A 207 12.25 -6.50 -27.53
C ASP A 207 11.25 -6.31 -28.67
N ARG A 208 9.96 -6.25 -28.36
CA ARG A 208 8.89 -6.08 -29.35
C ARG A 208 8.76 -4.65 -29.88
N TYR A 209 8.81 -3.66 -29.01
CA TYR A 209 8.53 -2.25 -29.36
C TYR A 209 9.79 -1.37 -29.47
N GLY A 210 10.92 -1.85 -28.96
CA GLY A 210 12.18 -1.13 -28.88
C GLY A 210 12.26 -0.21 -27.66
N ASP A 211 13.44 -0.19 -27.04
CA ASP A 211 13.73 0.53 -25.80
C ASP A 211 13.36 2.04 -25.88
N ALA A 212 13.67 2.69 -27.01
CA ALA A 212 13.39 4.11 -27.22
C ALA A 212 11.87 4.41 -27.26
N THR A 213 11.09 3.53 -27.91
CA THR A 213 9.64 3.67 -28.02
C THR A 213 8.98 3.50 -26.66
N VAL A 214 9.38 2.47 -25.89
CA VAL A 214 8.84 2.22 -24.54
C VAL A 214 9.18 3.37 -23.60
N THR A 215 10.41 3.88 -23.65
CA THR A 215 10.83 5.04 -22.83
C THR A 215 10.02 6.30 -23.16
N GLN A 216 9.80 6.59 -24.44
CA GLN A 216 8.96 7.71 -24.86
C GLN A 216 7.49 7.51 -24.42
N ALA A 217 7.00 6.28 -24.45
CA ALA A 217 5.64 5.95 -24.01
C ALA A 217 5.46 6.18 -22.51
N ILE A 218 6.39 5.73 -21.67
CA ILE A 218 6.35 5.95 -20.22
C ILE A 218 6.29 7.46 -19.89
N ALA A 219 7.13 8.27 -20.52
CA ALA A 219 7.13 9.72 -20.31
C ALA A 219 5.81 10.37 -20.75
N GLU A 220 5.28 9.96 -21.90
CA GLU A 220 4.00 10.46 -22.41
C GLU A 220 2.80 10.04 -21.53
N LEU A 221 2.80 8.80 -21.03
CA LEU A 221 1.77 8.29 -20.10
C LEU A 221 1.74 9.10 -18.81
N ARG A 222 2.90 9.38 -18.21
CA ARG A 222 3.01 10.24 -17.02
C ARG A 222 2.41 11.62 -17.27
N ARG A 223 2.77 12.26 -18.40
CA ARG A 223 2.25 13.59 -18.77
C ARG A 223 0.73 13.57 -18.99
N ARG A 224 0.19 12.52 -19.62
CA ARG A 224 -1.26 12.36 -19.84
C ARG A 224 -2.02 12.14 -18.55
N ALA A 225 -1.48 11.35 -17.62
CA ALA A 225 -2.06 11.16 -16.29
C ALA A 225 -2.20 12.49 -15.54
N ALA A 226 -1.14 13.32 -15.56
CA ALA A 226 -1.14 14.65 -14.97
C ALA A 226 -2.17 15.60 -15.62
N THR A 227 -2.29 15.54 -16.95
CA THR A 227 -3.26 16.33 -17.71
C THR A 227 -4.69 15.92 -17.38
N GLN A 228 -4.95 14.62 -17.30
CA GLN A 228 -6.28 14.08 -17.02
C GLN A 228 -6.73 14.41 -15.60
N MET A 229 -5.87 14.25 -14.59
CA MET A 229 -6.21 14.64 -13.22
C MET A 229 -6.52 16.14 -13.12
N ARG A 230 -5.73 17.01 -13.78
CA ARG A 230 -6.02 18.46 -13.84
C ARG A 230 -7.38 18.78 -14.47
N ALA A 231 -7.75 18.05 -15.53
CA ALA A 231 -9.07 18.20 -16.14
C ALA A 231 -10.20 17.84 -15.17
N PHE A 232 -10.04 16.81 -14.33
CA PHE A 232 -11.01 16.48 -13.28
C PHE A 232 -11.04 17.50 -12.15
N ILE A 233 -9.87 17.97 -11.68
CA ILE A 233 -9.76 19.06 -10.69
C ILE A 233 -10.47 20.32 -11.20
N ALA A 234 -10.48 20.56 -12.51
CA ALA A 234 -11.16 21.70 -13.10
C ALA A 234 -12.68 21.70 -12.87
N GLY A 235 -13.28 20.53 -12.62
CA GLY A 235 -14.69 20.38 -12.25
C GLY A 235 -14.99 20.69 -10.78
N ILE A 236 -13.98 20.77 -9.91
CA ILE A 236 -14.17 21.06 -8.49
C ILE A 236 -14.48 22.56 -8.31
N PRO A 237 -15.59 22.93 -7.65
CA PRO A 237 -15.90 24.31 -7.31
C PRO A 237 -14.77 25.02 -6.56
N LYS A 238 -14.53 26.28 -6.90
CA LYS A 238 -13.59 27.13 -6.18
C LYS A 238 -14.09 27.37 -4.75
N GLY A 239 -13.17 27.50 -3.82
CA GLY A 239 -13.47 27.70 -2.40
C GLY A 239 -12.63 26.78 -1.51
N ALA A 240 -12.85 26.90 -0.21
CA ALA A 240 -12.25 26.03 0.78
C ALA A 240 -13.31 25.02 1.24
N HIS A 241 -13.06 23.74 0.99
CA HIS A 241 -13.92 22.64 1.41
C HIS A 241 -13.31 21.98 2.64
N LYS A 242 -14.06 21.89 3.75
CA LYS A 242 -13.51 21.53 5.05
C LYS A 242 -14.16 20.28 5.60
N SER A 243 -13.37 19.46 6.30
CA SER A 243 -13.86 18.31 7.03
C SER A 243 -13.03 18.05 8.30
N VAL A 244 -13.62 17.27 9.20
CA VAL A 244 -12.93 16.67 10.34
C VAL A 244 -13.31 15.19 10.39
N ALA A 245 -12.31 14.31 10.33
CA ALA A 245 -12.47 12.89 10.61
C ALA A 245 -11.79 12.54 11.95
N TRP A 246 -12.19 11.40 12.52
CA TRP A 246 -11.84 11.04 13.89
C TRP A 246 -11.26 9.62 13.96
N VAL A 247 -10.25 9.42 14.80
CA VAL A 247 -9.84 8.11 15.31
C VAL A 247 -10.26 8.06 16.78
N ASP A 248 -11.01 7.04 17.19
CA ASP A 248 -11.67 7.01 18.52
C ASP A 248 -10.68 7.08 19.70
N SER A 249 -9.54 6.39 19.59
CA SER A 249 -8.43 6.45 20.54
C SER A 249 -7.12 5.98 19.89
N ASP A 250 -5.99 6.17 20.57
CA ASP A 250 -4.73 5.59 20.11
C ASP A 250 -4.47 4.16 20.62
N GLY A 251 -5.39 3.58 21.41
CA GLY A 251 -5.26 2.26 22.03
C GLY A 251 -4.51 2.24 23.37
N VAL A 252 -3.81 3.32 23.73
CA VAL A 252 -3.09 3.50 25.00
C VAL A 252 -3.72 4.61 25.85
N VAL A 253 -4.14 5.69 25.20
CA VAL A 253 -4.87 6.83 25.75
C VAL A 253 -6.24 6.84 25.10
N ASP A 254 -7.29 6.76 25.93
CA ASP A 254 -8.69 6.78 25.51
C ASP A 254 -9.16 8.22 25.22
N GLU A 255 -8.52 8.86 24.24
CA GLU A 255 -8.86 10.19 23.74
C GLU A 255 -8.83 10.20 22.21
N PRO A 256 -9.81 10.86 21.57
CA PRO A 256 -9.91 10.84 20.11
C PRO A 256 -8.83 11.69 19.44
N LEU A 257 -8.41 11.27 18.24
CA LEU A 257 -7.49 11.99 17.38
C LEU A 257 -8.25 12.63 16.21
N GLU A 258 -8.00 13.91 15.96
CA GLU A 258 -8.62 14.68 14.90
C GLU A 258 -7.74 14.73 13.65
N ILE A 259 -8.36 14.43 12.50
CA ILE A 259 -7.82 14.71 11.18
C ILE A 259 -8.60 15.90 10.63
N ARG A 260 -8.00 17.08 10.69
CA ARG A 260 -8.59 18.29 10.13
C ARG A 260 -8.08 18.48 8.72
N LEU A 261 -8.98 18.67 7.76
CA LEU A 261 -8.60 18.85 6.36
C LEU A 261 -9.30 20.07 5.77
N THR A 262 -8.54 20.91 5.08
CA THR A 262 -9.05 21.90 4.14
C THR A 262 -8.56 21.59 2.74
N VAL A 263 -9.49 21.36 1.81
CA VAL A 263 -9.21 21.17 0.39
C VAL A 263 -9.48 22.46 -0.37
N THR A 264 -8.48 22.98 -1.08
CA THR A 264 -8.61 24.21 -1.87
C THR A 264 -8.04 24.03 -3.26
N ARG A 265 -8.83 24.37 -4.28
CA ARG A 265 -8.36 24.43 -5.66
C ARG A 265 -7.53 25.70 -5.91
N GLN A 266 -6.31 25.55 -6.39
CA GLN A 266 -5.42 26.65 -6.80
C GLN A 266 -5.01 26.47 -8.26
N GLY A 267 -5.65 27.23 -9.17
CA GLY A 267 -5.49 27.02 -10.60
C GLY A 267 -6.03 25.64 -11.01
N ASP A 268 -5.13 24.79 -11.51
CA ASP A 268 -5.42 23.42 -11.92
C ASP A 268 -4.92 22.37 -10.90
N ASP A 269 -4.37 22.83 -9.78
CA ASP A 269 -3.88 21.99 -8.69
C ASP A 269 -4.85 22.01 -7.49
N LEU A 270 -4.73 20.98 -6.63
CA LEU A 270 -5.56 20.79 -5.45
C LEU A 270 -4.67 20.70 -4.20
N MET A 271 -4.89 21.62 -3.25
CA MET A 271 -4.17 21.69 -1.99
C MET A 271 -4.96 20.96 -0.91
N PHE A 272 -4.29 20.09 -0.17
CA PHE A 272 -4.81 19.37 0.99
C PHE A 272 -4.03 19.81 2.22
N ASP A 273 -4.60 20.72 3.00
CA ASP A 273 -3.98 21.26 4.20
C ASP A 273 -4.51 20.56 5.45
N PHE A 274 -3.62 19.84 6.14
CA PHE A 274 -3.91 19.10 7.37
C PHE A 274 -3.64 19.90 8.65
N THR A 275 -3.35 21.20 8.54
CA THR A 275 -3.04 22.07 9.68
C THR A 275 -4.13 22.02 10.74
N GLY A 276 -3.72 21.76 11.98
CA GLY A 276 -4.62 21.64 13.14
C GLY A 276 -5.05 20.20 13.46
N SER A 277 -4.56 19.20 12.74
CA SER A 277 -4.70 17.79 13.13
C SER A 277 -3.96 17.48 14.44
N SER A 278 -4.35 16.42 15.14
CA SER A 278 -3.80 16.05 16.45
C SER A 278 -2.28 15.85 16.44
N LEU A 279 -1.64 16.13 17.58
CA LEU A 279 -0.22 15.86 17.80
C LEU A 279 0.06 14.35 17.76
N PRO A 280 1.33 13.92 17.54
CA PRO A 280 1.71 12.51 17.55
C PRO A 280 1.23 11.80 18.83
N CYS A 281 0.56 10.66 18.65
CA CYS A 281 -0.03 9.90 19.74
C CYS A 281 0.97 8.88 20.32
N LYS A 282 0.63 8.32 21.48
CA LYS A 282 1.50 7.38 22.19
C LYS A 282 1.35 5.97 21.61
N GLY A 283 0.11 5.58 21.33
CA GLY A 283 -0.27 4.29 20.78
C GLY A 283 -0.01 4.12 19.28
N PRO A 284 -0.31 2.94 18.71
CA PRO A 284 0.02 2.57 17.32
C PRO A 284 -0.77 3.29 16.23
N MET A 285 -1.68 4.20 16.58
CA MET A 285 -2.52 4.93 15.64
C MET A 285 -1.80 6.14 15.02
N ASN A 286 -0.48 6.09 14.88
CA ASN A 286 0.27 7.08 14.11
C ASN A 286 0.36 6.66 12.63
N SER A 287 0.38 7.62 11.71
CA SER A 287 0.62 7.40 10.28
C SER A 287 1.96 7.99 9.84
N VAL A 288 2.68 7.27 8.99
CA VAL A 288 3.92 7.77 8.37
C VAL A 288 3.62 8.57 7.10
N ARG A 289 4.51 9.51 6.78
CA ARG A 289 4.38 10.43 5.62
C ARG A 289 3.88 9.75 4.35
N ALA A 290 4.55 8.67 3.96
CA ALA A 290 4.25 7.99 2.70
C ALA A 290 2.80 7.48 2.65
N THR A 291 2.31 6.94 3.76
CA THR A 291 0.93 6.44 3.86
C THR A 291 -0.08 7.57 3.91
N THR A 292 0.21 8.66 4.62
CA THR A 292 -0.64 9.85 4.64
C THR A 292 -0.82 10.44 3.24
N LEU A 293 0.26 10.57 2.47
CA LEU A 293 0.21 11.04 1.08
C LEU A 293 -0.54 10.04 0.19
N SER A 294 -0.26 8.75 0.34
CA SER A 294 -0.94 7.69 -0.42
C SER A 294 -2.45 7.67 -0.18
N SER A 295 -2.90 7.94 1.05
CA SER A 295 -4.31 7.97 1.43
C SER A 295 -5.07 9.07 0.68
N VAL A 296 -4.45 10.23 0.49
CA VAL A 296 -5.02 11.33 -0.33
C VAL A 296 -5.12 10.90 -1.79
N TYR A 297 -4.07 10.29 -2.34
CA TYR A 297 -4.08 9.83 -3.73
C TYR A 297 -5.12 8.75 -3.98
N LEU A 298 -5.25 7.82 -3.06
CA LEU A 298 -6.27 6.79 -3.05
C LEU A 298 -7.68 7.39 -3.01
N ALA A 299 -7.93 8.35 -2.13
CA ALA A 299 -9.24 9.01 -2.07
C ALA A 299 -9.56 9.70 -3.40
N MET A 300 -8.61 10.41 -3.99
CA MET A 300 -8.81 11.04 -5.31
C MET A 300 -9.02 10.01 -6.42
N ARG A 301 -8.39 8.83 -6.33
CA ARG A 301 -8.60 7.71 -7.25
C ARG A 301 -10.01 7.13 -7.15
N HIS A 302 -10.59 7.05 -5.95
CA HIS A 302 -11.99 6.66 -5.75
C HIS A 302 -12.97 7.67 -6.36
N ILE A 303 -12.68 8.98 -6.22
CA ILE A 303 -13.52 10.05 -6.78
C ILE A 303 -13.40 10.12 -8.32
N PHE A 304 -12.21 9.85 -8.85
CA PHE A 304 -11.89 9.87 -10.27
C PHE A 304 -11.35 8.51 -10.75
N PRO A 305 -12.22 7.47 -10.83
CA PRO A 305 -11.88 6.10 -11.22
C PRO A 305 -11.40 5.99 -12.68
N GLU A 306 -11.44 7.05 -13.46
CA GLU A 306 -10.95 7.13 -14.83
C GLU A 306 -9.45 7.51 -14.95
N VAL A 307 -8.84 8.08 -13.91
CA VAL A 307 -7.42 8.51 -13.94
C VAL A 307 -6.48 7.32 -13.76
N PRO A 308 -5.48 7.09 -14.62
CA PRO A 308 -4.58 5.97 -14.48
C PRO A 308 -3.75 6.03 -13.19
N ILE A 309 -3.41 4.85 -12.68
CA ILE A 309 -2.49 4.68 -11.54
C ILE A 309 -1.07 4.93 -12.04
N SER A 310 -0.60 6.16 -11.89
CA SER A 310 0.73 6.62 -12.31
C SER A 310 1.13 7.85 -11.51
N ALA A 311 2.43 8.04 -11.28
CA ALA A 311 2.95 9.20 -10.55
C ALA A 311 2.49 10.55 -11.12
N GLY A 312 2.27 10.62 -12.44
CA GLY A 312 1.77 11.84 -13.08
C GLY A 312 0.41 12.29 -12.54
N ALA A 313 -0.46 11.35 -12.18
CA ALA A 313 -1.76 11.65 -11.58
C ALA A 313 -1.66 12.32 -10.20
N PHE A 314 -0.52 12.19 -9.52
CA PHE A 314 -0.29 12.77 -8.19
C PHE A 314 0.32 14.17 -8.27
N GLU A 315 0.91 14.54 -9.40
CA GLU A 315 1.56 15.85 -9.60
C GLU A 315 0.68 17.08 -9.31
N PRO A 316 -0.66 17.10 -9.58
CA PRO A 316 -1.50 18.23 -9.19
C PRO A 316 -2.00 18.19 -7.74
N LEU A 317 -1.66 17.15 -6.96
CA LEU A 317 -2.18 16.93 -5.62
C LEU A 317 -1.09 17.27 -4.59
N HIS A 318 -1.29 18.35 -3.85
CA HIS A 318 -0.28 18.86 -2.92
C HIS A 318 -0.77 18.74 -1.49
N VAL A 319 0.00 18.07 -0.64
CA VAL A 319 -0.36 17.83 0.76
C VAL A 319 0.57 18.62 1.68
N THR A 320 -0.01 19.41 2.58
CA THR A 320 0.68 20.26 3.54
C THR A 320 0.10 20.09 4.95
N GLY A 321 0.73 20.70 5.95
CA GLY A 321 0.19 20.74 7.32
C GLY A 321 0.29 19.43 8.13
N ILE A 322 0.92 18.39 7.59
CA ILE A 322 1.07 17.10 8.29
C ILE A 322 2.26 17.06 9.27
N ALA A 323 3.27 17.91 9.07
CA ALA A 323 4.48 17.89 9.87
C ALA A 323 4.20 18.23 11.34
N GLY A 324 4.74 17.44 12.27
CA GLY A 324 4.50 17.63 13.71
C GLY A 324 3.12 17.16 14.20
N THR A 325 2.36 16.44 13.36
CA THR A 325 1.09 15.79 13.72
C THR A 325 1.26 14.27 13.74
N PHE A 326 0.24 13.53 14.19
CA PHE A 326 0.23 12.07 14.12
C PHE A 326 0.20 11.50 12.68
N LEU A 327 0.07 12.37 11.67
CA LEU A 327 0.07 12.02 10.24
C LEU A 327 1.46 12.05 9.59
N ASP A 328 2.51 12.41 10.35
CA ASP A 328 3.91 12.40 9.91
C ASP A 328 4.81 11.83 11.02
N ALA A 329 4.52 10.58 11.39
CA ALA A 329 5.20 9.89 12.48
C ALA A 329 6.69 9.66 12.17
N THR A 330 7.52 9.79 13.20
CA THR A 330 8.95 9.52 13.15
C THR A 330 9.34 8.49 14.21
N TYR A 331 10.46 7.81 13.98
CA TYR A 331 11.04 6.88 14.96
C TYR A 331 11.15 7.53 16.35
N PRO A 332 10.79 6.84 17.46
CA PRO A 332 10.40 5.43 17.56
C PRO A 332 8.88 5.18 17.66
N ARG A 333 8.03 6.07 17.12
CA ARG A 333 6.58 5.98 17.30
C ARG A 333 5.97 4.71 16.68
N PRO A 334 5.12 3.95 17.39
CA PRO A 334 4.45 2.77 16.84
C PRO A 334 3.43 3.18 15.76
N VAL A 335 3.29 2.37 14.71
CA VAL A 335 2.54 2.67 13.48
C VAL A 335 1.76 1.47 12.94
N SER A 336 1.54 0.41 13.71
CA SER A 336 0.80 -0.78 13.23
C SER A 336 -0.62 -0.44 12.76
N GLY A 337 -1.28 0.57 13.34
CA GLY A 337 -2.58 1.07 12.89
C GLY A 337 -2.54 1.97 11.65
N CYS A 338 -1.35 2.30 11.12
CA CYS A 338 -1.15 3.28 10.05
C CYS A 338 -1.95 2.96 8.78
N ALA A 339 -1.77 1.76 8.24
CA ALA A 339 -2.54 1.31 7.08
C ALA A 339 -3.98 0.99 7.52
N ALA A 340 -4.16 0.02 8.40
CA ALA A 340 -5.47 -0.58 8.67
C ALA A 340 -6.55 0.40 9.20
N GLU A 341 -6.17 1.44 9.93
CA GLU A 341 -7.11 2.34 10.61
C GLU A 341 -6.94 3.79 10.12
N VAL A 342 -5.76 4.38 10.32
CA VAL A 342 -5.55 5.83 10.12
C VAL A 342 -5.68 6.23 8.65
N SER A 343 -5.14 5.44 7.73
CA SER A 343 -5.19 5.75 6.29
C SER A 343 -6.62 5.84 5.75
N GLN A 344 -7.53 5.00 6.28
CA GLN A 344 -8.94 5.04 5.93
C GLN A 344 -9.62 6.31 6.42
N ARG A 345 -9.26 6.77 7.62
CA ARG A 345 -9.77 8.02 8.21
C ARG A 345 -9.25 9.26 7.46
N ILE A 346 -8.03 9.20 6.93
CA ILE A 346 -7.51 10.25 6.03
C ILE A 346 -8.31 10.29 4.73
N ALA A 347 -8.56 9.13 4.11
CA ALA A 347 -9.37 9.06 2.90
C ALA A 347 -10.82 9.53 3.15
N GLU A 348 -11.39 9.16 4.29
CA GLU A 348 -12.70 9.62 4.75
C GLU A 348 -12.75 11.15 4.92
N ALA A 349 -11.70 11.77 5.47
CA ALA A 349 -11.62 13.23 5.54
C ALA A 349 -11.68 13.86 4.15
N VAL A 350 -11.03 13.28 3.14
CA VAL A 350 -11.09 13.76 1.75
C VAL A 350 -12.49 13.60 1.17
N PHE A 351 -13.14 12.44 1.36
CA PHE A 351 -14.53 12.24 0.92
C PHE A 351 -15.48 13.24 1.57
N ALA A 352 -15.40 13.38 2.90
CA ALA A 352 -16.23 14.32 3.66
C ALA A 352 -16.00 15.78 3.23
N ALA A 353 -14.77 16.15 2.85
CA ALA A 353 -14.49 17.49 2.35
C ALA A 353 -15.10 17.71 0.95
N LEU A 354 -15.10 16.70 0.08
CA LEU A 354 -15.49 16.88 -1.33
C LEU A 354 -16.93 16.46 -1.65
N VAL A 355 -17.66 15.84 -0.72
CA VAL A 355 -19.00 15.28 -1.00
C VAL A 355 -20.02 16.32 -1.44
N GLU A 356 -20.04 17.50 -0.82
CA GLU A 356 -20.95 18.58 -1.24
C GLU A 356 -20.52 19.21 -2.58
N ALA A 357 -19.22 19.22 -2.86
CA ALA A 357 -18.64 19.81 -4.05
C ALA A 357 -18.79 18.92 -5.29
N LEU A 358 -18.88 17.60 -5.08
CA LEU A 358 -18.96 16.55 -6.10
C LEU A 358 -20.00 15.48 -5.69
N PRO A 359 -21.29 15.84 -5.50
CA PRO A 359 -22.29 14.94 -4.94
C PRO A 359 -22.55 13.70 -5.81
N ASP A 360 -22.33 13.81 -7.12
CA ASP A 360 -22.54 12.72 -8.07
C ASP A 360 -21.31 11.80 -8.24
N ARG A 361 -20.21 12.07 -7.51
CA ARG A 361 -18.96 11.30 -7.60
C ARG A 361 -18.47 10.74 -6.26
N VAL A 362 -18.77 11.43 -5.17
CA VAL A 362 -18.26 11.07 -3.85
C VAL A 362 -19.33 10.25 -3.12
N THR A 363 -18.92 9.17 -2.47
CA THR A 363 -19.81 8.36 -1.62
C THR A 363 -19.78 8.87 -0.18
N ALA A 364 -20.78 8.47 0.62
CA ALA A 364 -20.67 8.57 2.06
C ALA A 364 -19.48 7.74 2.58
N ALA A 365 -19.09 8.01 3.83
CA ALA A 365 -17.96 7.33 4.45
C ALA A 365 -18.15 5.80 4.45
N PRO A 366 -17.14 5.04 4.02
CA PRO A 366 -17.13 3.58 4.13
C PRO A 366 -16.86 3.15 5.58
N ALA A 367 -16.95 1.85 5.86
CA ALA A 367 -16.37 1.28 7.07
C ALA A 367 -14.86 1.58 7.10
N GLY A 368 -14.38 2.27 8.12
CA GLY A 368 -12.98 2.71 8.18
C GLY A 368 -12.12 1.90 9.14
N THR A 369 -12.24 0.57 9.07
CA THR A 369 -11.27 -0.39 9.64
C THR A 369 -11.07 -1.52 8.65
N SER A 370 -9.86 -2.08 8.58
CA SER A 370 -9.59 -3.31 7.82
C SER A 370 -9.96 -4.57 8.62
N GLY A 371 -10.46 -4.37 9.85
CA GLY A 371 -10.93 -5.43 10.75
C GLY A 371 -9.85 -6.46 11.02
N ASN A 372 -8.61 -5.99 11.20
CA ASN A 372 -7.46 -6.84 11.42
C ASN A 372 -7.61 -7.61 12.73
N PHE A 373 -7.61 -8.93 12.63
CA PHE A 373 -7.64 -9.85 13.74
C PHE A 373 -6.46 -10.81 13.64
N ALA A 374 -5.60 -10.78 14.65
CA ALA A 374 -4.48 -11.70 14.76
C ALA A 374 -4.66 -12.62 15.97
N LEU A 375 -4.27 -13.87 15.80
CA LEU A 375 -4.24 -14.88 16.85
C LEU A 375 -2.98 -15.71 16.70
N GLY A 376 -2.29 -16.01 17.78
CA GLY A 376 -1.16 -16.94 17.73
C GLY A 376 -1.03 -17.77 18.99
N GLY A 377 -0.32 -18.88 18.88
CA GLY A 377 -0.14 -19.83 19.96
C GLY A 377 0.49 -21.13 19.49
N HIS A 378 0.35 -22.16 20.31
CA HIS A 378 0.81 -23.51 20.01
C HIS A 378 -0.39 -24.41 19.67
N ASP A 379 -0.31 -25.13 18.56
CA ASP A 379 -1.25 -26.20 18.20
C ASP A 379 -0.71 -27.53 18.76
N PRO A 380 -1.29 -28.06 19.86
CA PRO A 380 -0.81 -29.30 20.47
C PRO A 380 -1.11 -30.55 19.64
N GLU A 381 -2.11 -30.52 18.75
CA GLU A 381 -2.46 -31.67 17.91
C GLU A 381 -1.45 -31.84 16.77
N LYS A 382 -0.99 -30.72 16.19
CA LYS A 382 0.03 -30.69 15.13
C LYS A 382 1.45 -30.52 15.65
N GLY A 383 1.62 -30.22 16.94
CA GLY A 383 2.91 -30.00 17.59
C GLY A 383 3.69 -28.82 17.00
N ARG A 384 3.00 -27.74 16.62
CA ARG A 384 3.63 -26.57 15.95
C ARG A 384 3.05 -25.25 16.43
N ASP A 385 3.84 -24.19 16.38
CA ASP A 385 3.36 -22.84 16.61
C ASP A 385 2.64 -22.27 15.38
N PHE A 386 1.73 -21.33 15.61
CA PHE A 386 0.99 -20.67 14.54
C PHE A 386 0.82 -19.17 14.82
N VAL A 387 0.76 -18.42 13.73
CA VAL A 387 0.26 -17.03 13.71
C VAL A 387 -0.77 -16.94 12.60
N MET A 388 -2.00 -16.71 13.00
CA MET A 388 -3.16 -16.48 12.15
C MET A 388 -3.37 -14.98 12.03
N TYR A 389 -3.58 -14.51 10.81
CA TYR A 389 -4.00 -13.15 10.51
C TYR A 389 -5.23 -13.23 9.63
N GLN A 390 -6.29 -12.55 10.06
CA GLN A 390 -7.55 -12.44 9.35
C GLN A 390 -7.89 -10.97 9.22
N LEU A 391 -8.24 -10.59 8.01
CA LEU A 391 -8.79 -9.29 7.69
C LEU A 391 -10.25 -9.44 7.33
N SER A 392 -11.05 -8.43 7.68
CA SER A 392 -12.47 -8.41 7.38
C SER A 392 -12.86 -7.16 6.63
N GLY A 393 -13.78 -7.31 5.69
CA GLY A 393 -14.38 -6.20 4.98
C GLY A 393 -15.41 -5.45 5.82
N GLY A 394 -15.96 -4.39 5.23
CA GLY A 394 -17.06 -3.61 5.79
C GLY A 394 -17.98 -3.07 4.71
N GLY A 395 -19.02 -2.34 5.10
CA GLY A 395 -19.91 -1.67 4.15
C GLY A 395 -19.23 -0.46 3.50
N TYR A 396 -19.56 -0.17 2.24
CA TYR A 396 -19.27 1.14 1.64
C TYR A 396 -20.42 2.09 1.95
N GLY A 397 -20.17 3.40 1.94
CA GLY A 397 -21.24 4.38 2.09
C GLY A 397 -22.10 4.47 0.84
N GLY A 398 -23.40 4.71 1.01
CA GLY A 398 -24.30 5.06 -0.09
C GLY A 398 -23.87 6.30 -0.86
N ASN A 399 -24.36 6.45 -2.08
CA ASN A 399 -24.12 7.60 -2.95
C ASN A 399 -25.44 8.24 -3.39
N ALA A 400 -25.40 9.23 -4.29
CA ALA A 400 -26.60 9.92 -4.76
C ALA A 400 -27.61 8.98 -5.45
N ASP A 401 -27.14 7.89 -6.07
CA ASP A 401 -27.95 7.03 -6.92
C ASP A 401 -28.36 5.72 -6.25
N THR A 402 -27.53 5.18 -5.35
CA THR A 402 -27.64 3.79 -4.86
C THR A 402 -27.13 3.62 -3.42
N ASP A 403 -27.70 2.63 -2.73
CA ASP A 403 -27.14 2.04 -1.51
C ASP A 403 -25.67 1.64 -1.71
N GLY A 404 -24.91 1.69 -0.62
CA GLY A 404 -23.53 1.25 -0.56
C GLY A 404 -23.40 -0.28 -0.63
N LEU A 405 -22.22 -0.74 -1.06
CA LEU A 405 -21.90 -2.16 -1.10
C LEU A 405 -21.89 -2.73 0.32
N SER A 406 -22.66 -3.80 0.55
CA SER A 406 -22.57 -4.57 1.79
C SER A 406 -21.38 -5.54 1.72
N ASN A 407 -20.55 -5.58 2.78
CA ASN A 407 -19.41 -6.49 2.89
C ASN A 407 -18.40 -6.36 1.72
N GLY A 408 -18.04 -5.12 1.38
CA GLY A 408 -16.89 -4.82 0.54
C GLY A 408 -15.57 -4.92 1.31
N CYS A 409 -14.44 -4.81 0.60
CA CYS A 409 -13.12 -4.69 1.21
C CYS A 409 -12.93 -3.34 1.96
N SER A 410 -11.86 -3.21 2.74
CA SER A 410 -11.42 -1.90 3.25
C SER A 410 -11.15 -0.94 2.08
N THR A 411 -11.35 0.37 2.24
CA THR A 411 -11.18 1.32 1.11
C THR A 411 -9.76 1.52 0.62
N ILE A 412 -8.81 1.03 1.41
CA ILE A 412 -7.37 1.06 1.14
C ILE A 412 -6.86 -0.20 0.45
N GLY A 413 -7.72 -1.20 0.30
CA GLY A 413 -7.36 -2.54 -0.12
C GLY A 413 -8.36 -3.12 -1.11
N ILE A 414 -7.94 -4.19 -1.75
CA ILE A 414 -8.82 -5.15 -2.45
C ILE A 414 -8.69 -6.54 -1.82
N SER A 415 -8.09 -6.60 -0.62
CA SER A 415 -7.85 -7.83 0.10
C SER A 415 -9.18 -8.52 0.43
N LYS A 416 -9.15 -9.84 0.39
CA LYS A 416 -10.33 -10.68 0.64
C LYS A 416 -10.17 -11.36 1.98
N ALA A 417 -11.29 -11.53 2.71
CA ALA A 417 -11.30 -12.46 3.82
C ALA A 417 -10.93 -13.86 3.29
N PRO A 418 -9.90 -14.55 3.84
CA PRO A 418 -9.58 -15.90 3.42
C PRO A 418 -10.78 -16.85 3.62
N PRO A 419 -10.95 -17.87 2.75
CA PRO A 419 -12.02 -18.84 2.94
C PRO A 419 -11.94 -19.54 4.30
N VAL A 420 -13.07 -19.67 4.99
CA VAL A 420 -13.11 -20.27 6.34
C VAL A 420 -12.55 -21.69 6.36
N GLU A 421 -12.78 -22.48 5.31
CA GLU A 421 -12.25 -23.85 5.18
C GLU A 421 -10.71 -23.86 5.19
N ILE A 422 -10.07 -22.89 4.53
CA ILE A 422 -8.60 -22.76 4.53
C ILE A 422 -8.12 -22.37 5.93
N MET A 423 -8.83 -21.47 6.60
CA MET A 423 -8.48 -21.03 7.94
C MET A 423 -8.57 -22.16 8.97
N GLU A 424 -9.63 -22.97 8.95
CA GLU A 424 -9.81 -24.13 9.84
C GLU A 424 -8.82 -25.28 9.52
N GLN A 425 -8.43 -25.44 8.26
CA GLN A 425 -7.39 -26.40 7.89
C GLN A 425 -6.00 -25.95 8.39
N ALA A 426 -5.70 -24.66 8.29
CA ALA A 426 -4.39 -24.10 8.61
C ALA A 426 -4.18 -23.91 10.12
N PHE A 427 -5.20 -23.46 10.85
CA PHE A 427 -5.10 -23.00 12.23
C PHE A 427 -6.06 -23.76 13.16
N PRO A 428 -5.76 -23.89 14.47
CA PRO A 428 -6.60 -24.60 15.44
C PRO A 428 -7.80 -23.74 15.87
N VAL A 429 -8.64 -23.36 14.91
CA VAL A 429 -9.86 -22.56 15.10
C VAL A 429 -11.04 -23.21 14.39
N LEU A 430 -12.24 -22.94 14.87
CA LEU A 430 -13.49 -23.38 14.24
C LEU A 430 -14.45 -22.19 14.14
N TYR A 431 -14.92 -21.89 12.94
CA TYR A 431 -15.86 -20.81 12.68
C TYR A 431 -17.30 -21.31 12.86
N HIS A 432 -17.91 -20.95 13.99
CA HIS A 432 -19.31 -21.31 14.25
C HIS A 432 -20.32 -20.53 13.40
N ARG A 433 -19.97 -19.32 12.95
CA ARG A 433 -20.84 -18.44 12.17
C ARG A 433 -20.03 -17.46 11.33
N TYR A 434 -20.38 -17.36 10.05
CA TYR A 434 -19.91 -16.33 9.13
C TYR A 434 -21.13 -15.76 8.38
N ALA A 435 -21.51 -14.52 8.67
CA ALA A 435 -22.73 -13.91 8.16
C ALA A 435 -22.62 -12.38 8.14
N LEU A 436 -23.42 -11.74 7.29
CA LEU A 436 -23.63 -10.30 7.35
C LEU A 436 -24.23 -9.90 8.71
N ARG A 437 -23.78 -8.76 9.24
CA ARG A 437 -24.35 -8.18 10.46
C ARG A 437 -25.60 -7.39 10.11
N GLU A 438 -26.76 -8.00 10.30
CA GLU A 438 -28.04 -7.33 10.07
C GLU A 438 -28.16 -6.02 10.87
N GLY A 439 -28.67 -4.98 10.23
CA GLY A 439 -28.81 -3.65 10.84
C GLY A 439 -27.50 -2.87 11.04
N SER A 440 -26.40 -3.26 10.39
CA SER A 440 -25.10 -2.55 10.53
C SER A 440 -24.91 -1.34 9.60
N GLY A 441 -25.70 -1.22 8.53
CA GLY A 441 -25.57 -0.11 7.57
C GLY A 441 -26.02 1.23 8.17
N GLY A 442 -25.38 2.32 7.74
CA GLY A 442 -25.74 3.67 8.17
C GLY A 442 -27.11 4.05 7.64
N ALA A 443 -27.94 4.71 8.45
CA ALA A 443 -29.25 5.15 7.98
C ALA A 443 -29.12 6.33 6.99
N GLY A 444 -29.81 6.28 5.86
CA GLY A 444 -29.81 7.32 4.84
C GLY A 444 -30.94 7.12 3.82
N ALA A 445 -31.09 8.07 2.89
CA ALA A 445 -31.96 7.88 1.72
C ALA A 445 -31.46 6.72 0.84
N GLN A 446 -30.14 6.60 0.76
CA GLN A 446 -29.41 5.42 0.31
C GLN A 446 -28.56 4.93 1.49
N ARG A 447 -28.61 3.64 1.81
CA ARG A 447 -28.03 3.01 3.00
C ARG A 447 -26.55 2.68 2.86
#